data_AF-A0A662IN98-F1
#
_entry.id   AF-A0A662IN98-F1
#
_cell.length_a   1.000
_cell.length_b   1.000
_cell.length_c   1.000
_cell.angle_alpha   90.00
_cell.angle_beta   90.00
_cell.angle_gamma   90.00
#
_symmetry.space_group_name_H-M   'P 1'
#
loop_
_entity.id
_entity.type
_entity.pdbx_description
1 polymer ?
#
loop_
_entity_poly.entity_id
_entity_poly.type
_entity_poly.pdbx_seq_one_letter_code
_entity_poly.pdbx_strand_id
1 'polypeptide(L)'
;MRRRFIILTACFSIAFMAYGVRYTFSMLLPEMMSELNLTNAQAGLIYTSFLTLYTLTSVFVGFLIDVKGIKKIVLTFLPLFGIGTGLMSITFSDWSGAIFFGIAG
;
A
#
# COMPACT_ATOMS: atom_id res chain seq x y z
N MET A 1 23.40 9.36 -20.62
CA MET A 1 22.60 10.23 -19.73
C MET A 1 21.10 9.91 -19.73
N ARG A 2 20.44 9.69 -20.88
CA ARG A 2 18.98 9.43 -21.00
C ARG A 2 18.42 8.31 -20.10
N ARG A 3 19.14 7.19 -19.93
CA ARG A 3 18.70 6.06 -19.08
C ARG A 3 18.60 6.38 -17.59
N ARG A 4 19.44 7.27 -17.07
CA ARG A 4 19.44 7.63 -15.64
C ARG A 4 18.19 8.43 -15.28
N PHE A 5 17.81 9.37 -16.14
CA PHE A 5 16.56 10.12 -15.99
C PHE A 5 15.32 9.23 -16.03
N ILE A 6 15.27 8.23 -16.93
CA ILE A 6 14.16 7.28 -17.00
C ILE A 6 14.00 6.49 -15.69
N ILE A 7 15.11 6.05 -15.09
CA ILE A 7 15.08 5.33 -13.81
C ILE A 7 14.64 6.26 -12.69
N LEU A 8 15.16 7.49 -12.64
CA LEU A 8 14.77 8.48 -11.65
C LEU A 8 13.28 8.82 -11.74
N THR A 9 12.75 9.07 -12.94
CA THR A 9 11.33 9.35 -13.12
C THR A 9 10.47 8.16 -12.73
N ALA A 10 10.90 6.93 -13.05
CA ALA A 10 10.17 5.73 -12.64
C ALA A 10 10.16 5.57 -11.11
N CYS A 11 11.31 5.69 -10.45
CA CYS A 11 11.39 5.64 -8.98
C CYS A 11 10.56 6.74 -8.33
N PHE A 12 10.60 7.96 -8.88
CA PHE A 12 9.79 9.07 -8.40
C PHE A 12 8.30 8.78 -8.54
N SER A 13 7.83 8.32 -9.71
CA SER A 13 6.41 7.99 -9.90
C SER A 13 5.93 6.87 -8.97
N ILE A 14 6.76 5.85 -8.73
CA ILE A 14 6.42 4.75 -7.81
C ILE A 14 6.30 5.28 -6.39
N ALA A 15 7.28 6.06 -5.93
CA ALA A 15 7.25 6.66 -4.60
C ALA A 15 6.06 7.62 -4.44
N PHE A 16 5.82 8.46 -5.44
CA PHE A 16 4.71 9.40 -5.46
C PHE A 16 3.36 8.69 -5.32
N MET A 17 3.14 7.62 -6.07
CA MET A 17 1.91 6.81 -5.97
C MET A 17 1.79 6.10 -4.61
N ALA A 18 2.88 5.49 -4.12
CA ALA A 18 2.90 4.78 -2.83
C ALA A 18 2.54 5.70 -1.65
N TYR A 19 3.18 6.87 -1.57
CA TYR A 19 2.86 7.84 -0.54
C TYR A 19 1.51 8.51 -0.76
N GLY A 20 1.13 8.76 -2.03
CA GLY A 20 -0.18 9.30 -2.38
C GLY A 20 -1.31 8.46 -1.79
N VAL A 21 -1.35 7.16 -2.10
CA VAL A 21 -2.36 6.23 -1.57
C VAL A 21 -2.40 6.23 -0.05
N ARG A 22 -1.23 6.20 0.60
CA ARG A 22 -1.12 6.17 2.06
C ARG A 22 -1.74 7.41 2.71
N TYR A 23 -1.49 8.60 2.16
CA TYR A 23 -2.06 9.84 2.68
C TYR A 23 -3.55 9.99 2.35
N THR A 24 -3.96 9.60 1.14
CA THR A 24 -5.38 9.67 0.74
C THR A 24 -6.24 8.80 1.64
N PHE A 25 -5.76 7.62 2.06
CA PHE A 25 -6.50 6.79 3.02
C PHE A 25 -6.73 7.48 4.37
N SER A 26 -5.71 8.14 4.93
CA SER A 26 -5.87 8.89 6.18
C SER A 26 -6.90 10.02 6.05
N MET A 27 -7.03 10.61 4.87
CA MET A 27 -8.03 11.63 4.58
C MET A 27 -9.44 11.04 4.40
N LEU A 28 -9.55 9.84 3.82
CA LEU A 28 -10.82 9.14 3.60
C LEU A 28 -11.34 8.41 4.84
N LEU A 29 -10.48 8.11 5.81
CA LEU A 29 -10.81 7.38 7.04
C LEU A 29 -12.04 7.94 7.78
N PRO A 30 -12.17 9.25 8.06
CA PRO A 30 -13.36 9.78 8.75
C PRO A 30 -14.65 9.60 7.95
N GLU A 31 -14.61 9.71 6.62
CA GLU A 31 -15.76 9.49 5.75
C GLU A 31 -16.17 8.01 5.76
N MET A 32 -15.19 7.09 5.68
CA MET A 32 -15.42 5.65 5.81
C MET A 32 -16.00 5.28 7.17
N MET A 33 -15.56 5.93 8.25
CA MET A 33 -16.11 5.70 9.58
C MET A 33 -17.58 6.12 9.66
N SER A 34 -17.96 7.21 8.98
CA SER A 34 -19.34 7.68 8.91
C SER A 34 -20.22 6.75 8.06
N GLU A 35 -19.75 6.29 6.90
CA GLU A 35 -20.53 5.40 6.02
C GLU A 35 -20.68 3.98 6.58
N LEU A 36 -19.63 3.42 7.16
CA LEU A 36 -19.64 2.06 7.71
C LEU A 36 -20.06 1.98 9.19
N ASN A 37 -20.40 3.10 9.83
CA ASN A 37 -20.69 3.18 11.27
C ASN A 37 -19.60 2.53 12.15
N LEU A 38 -18.33 2.75 11.78
CA LEU A 38 -17.18 2.16 12.47
C LEU A 38 -16.92 2.87 13.80
N THR A 39 -16.55 2.10 14.81
CA THR A 39 -16.00 2.64 16.05
C THR A 39 -14.55 3.09 15.87
N ASN A 40 -14.10 4.04 16.70
CA ASN A 40 -12.70 4.49 16.72
C ASN A 40 -11.70 3.33 16.90
N ALA A 41 -12.10 2.27 17.62
CA ALA A 41 -11.28 1.08 17.82
C ALA A 41 -11.11 0.25 16.53
N GLN A 42 -12.18 0.08 15.74
CA GLN A 42 -12.12 -0.63 14.46
C GLN A 42 -11.28 0.14 13.42
N ALA A 43 -11.44 1.47 13.35
CA ALA A 43 -10.62 2.31 12.48
C ALA A 43 -9.13 2.23 12.83
N GLY A 44 -8.81 2.22 14.14
CA GLY A 44 -7.46 2.00 14.63
C GLY A 44 -6.88 0.64 14.23
N LEU A 45 -7.69 -0.43 14.29
CA LEU A 45 -7.28 -1.77 13.88
C LEU A 45 -6.96 -1.87 12.38
N ILE A 46 -7.71 -1.18 11.51
CA ILE A 46 -7.42 -1.15 10.07
C ILE A 46 -6.05 -0.48 9.84
N TYR A 47 -5.77 0.64 10.51
CA TYR A 47 -4.50 1.32 10.37
C TYR A 47 -3.31 0.51 10.91
N THR A 48 -3.46 -0.15 12.05
CA THR A 48 -2.39 -0.99 12.63
C THR A 48 -2.16 -2.27 11.83
N SER A 49 -3.20 -2.82 11.18
CA SER A 49 -3.08 -3.98 10.29
C SER A 49 -2.12 -3.68 9.12
N PHE A 50 -2.28 -2.53 8.47
CA PHE A 50 -1.35 -2.07 7.45
C PHE A 50 0.08 -1.95 7.99
N LEU A 51 0.27 -1.28 9.13
CA LEU A 51 1.61 -1.07 9.69
C LEU A 51 2.29 -2.40 10.07
N THR A 52 1.51 -3.36 10.58
CA THR A 52 1.99 -4.69 10.96
C THR A 52 2.41 -5.48 9.72
N LEU A 53 1.57 -5.53 8.69
CA LEU A 53 1.87 -6.21 7.43
C LEU A 53 3.08 -5.58 6.75
N TYR A 54 3.11 -4.25 6.63
CA TYR A 54 4.25 -3.53 6.07
C TYR A 54 5.55 -3.86 6.79
N THR A 55 5.54 -3.88 8.13
CA THR A 55 6.74 -4.20 8.92
C THR A 55 7.20 -5.63 8.69
N LEU A 56 6.28 -6.60 8.74
CA LEU A 56 6.61 -8.01 8.52
C LEU A 56 7.14 -8.26 7.09
N THR A 57 6.46 -7.68 6.11
CA THR A 57 6.78 -7.85 4.69
C THR A 57 8.04 -7.08 4.31
N SER A 58 8.38 -5.96 4.97
CA SER A 58 9.60 -5.19 4.67
C SER A 58 10.88 -6.00 4.85
N VAL A 59 10.97 -6.80 5.92
CA VAL A 59 12.12 -7.69 6.18
C VAL A 59 12.22 -8.74 5.08
N PHE A 60 11.09 -9.34 4.72
CA PHE A 60 11.03 -10.39 3.70
C PHE A 60 11.38 -9.86 2.30
N VAL A 61 10.80 -8.72 1.92
CA VAL A 61 11.06 -8.05 0.64
C VAL A 61 12.50 -7.56 0.57
N GLY A 62 13.07 -7.05 1.67
CA GLY A 62 14.48 -6.68 1.76
C GLY A 62 15.39 -7.86 1.44
N PHE A 63 15.18 -9.00 2.11
CA PHE A 63 15.94 -10.23 1.81
C PHE A 63 15.76 -10.69 0.36
N LEU A 64 14.54 -10.63 -0.17
CA LEU A 64 14.29 -10.97 -1.56
C LEU A 64 15.07 -10.06 -2.52
N ILE A 65 15.13 -8.75 -2.25
CA ILE A 65 15.84 -7.76 -3.07
C ILE A 65 17.32 -8.11 -3.17
N ASP A 66 17.92 -8.53 -2.06
CA ASP A 66 19.31 -8.92 -2.00
C ASP A 66 19.59 -10.18 -2.83
N VAL A 67 18.67 -11.16 -2.84
CA VAL A 67 18.86 -12.44 -3.54
C VAL A 67 18.50 -12.38 -5.04
N LYS A 68 17.36 -11.76 -5.40
CA LYS A 68 16.81 -11.79 -6.78
C LYS A 68 17.03 -10.50 -7.56
N GLY A 69 17.54 -9.46 -6.90
CA GLY A 69 17.82 -8.16 -7.49
C GLY A 69 16.60 -7.25 -7.59
N ILE A 70 16.84 -5.96 -7.36
CA ILE A 70 15.80 -4.92 -7.21
C ILE A 70 14.82 -4.86 -8.39
N LYS A 71 15.31 -5.03 -9.64
CA LYS A 71 14.48 -4.87 -10.84
C LYS A 71 13.35 -5.89 -10.92
N LYS A 72 13.65 -7.16 -10.65
CA LYS A 72 12.64 -8.25 -10.76
C LYS A 72 11.56 -8.06 -9.70
N ILE A 73 11.96 -7.71 -8.48
CA ILE A 73 11.02 -7.57 -7.37
C ILE A 73 10.12 -6.36 -7.54
N VAL A 74 10.68 -5.20 -7.92
CA VAL A 74 9.86 -4.03 -8.20
C VAL A 74 8.84 -4.34 -9.31
N LEU A 75 9.26 -5.00 -10.40
CA LEU A 75 8.33 -5.39 -11.49
C LEU A 75 7.24 -6.38 -11.06
N THR A 76 7.51 -7.28 -10.10
CA THR A 76 6.52 -8.25 -9.62
C THR A 76 5.57 -7.65 -8.58
N PHE A 77 6.05 -6.76 -7.71
CA PHE A 77 5.22 -6.16 -6.64
C PHE A 77 4.46 -4.91 -7.10
N LEU A 78 4.89 -4.22 -8.15
CA LEU A 78 4.19 -3.03 -8.66
C LEU A 78 2.74 -3.32 -9.12
N PRO A 79 2.46 -4.41 -9.88
CA PRO A 79 1.09 -4.79 -10.21
C PRO A 79 0.29 -5.19 -8.97
N LEU A 80 0.92 -5.85 -7.98
CA LEU A 80 0.27 -6.24 -6.73
C LEU A 80 -0.21 -4.99 -5.96
N PHE A 81 0.63 -3.97 -5.88
CA PHE A 81 0.29 -2.66 -5.30
C PHE A 81 -0.88 -1.99 -6.06
N GLY A 82 -0.83 -2.00 -7.40
CA GLY A 82 -1.92 -1.45 -8.23
C GLY A 82 -3.25 -2.20 -8.06
N ILE A 83 -3.21 -3.52 -7.93
CA ILE A 83 -4.39 -4.34 -7.69
C ILE A 83 -4.94 -4.09 -6.27
N GLY A 84 -4.07 -4.02 -5.26
CA GLY A 84 -4.46 -3.74 -3.88
C GLY A 84 -5.17 -2.38 -3.75
N THR A 85 -4.62 -1.35 -4.38
CA THR A 85 -5.22 0.00 -4.40
C THR A 85 -6.54 0.03 -5.15
N GLY A 86 -6.67 -0.70 -6.26
CA GLY A 86 -7.95 -0.87 -6.96
C GLY A 86 -9.00 -1.59 -6.12
N LEU A 87 -8.61 -2.65 -5.39
CA LEU A 87 -9.50 -3.40 -4.52
C LEU A 87 -10.03 -2.57 -3.35
N MET A 88 -9.25 -1.59 -2.85
CA MET A 88 -9.74 -0.65 -1.84
C MET A 88 -10.99 0.11 -2.29
N SER A 89 -11.14 0.40 -3.59
CA SER A 89 -12.31 1.11 -4.14
C SER A 89 -13.62 0.32 -4.03
N ILE A 90 -13.56 -0.99 -3.76
CA ILE A 90 -14.71 -1.90 -3.73
C ILE A 90 -14.97 -2.36 -2.27
N THR A 91 -14.43 -1.66 -1.28
CA THR A 91 -14.50 -2.10 0.12
C THR A 91 -15.80 -1.64 0.77
N PHE A 92 -16.61 -2.60 1.23
CA PHE A 92 -17.90 -2.37 1.88
C PHE A 92 -18.00 -2.92 3.31
N SER A 93 -16.89 -3.35 3.95
CA SER A 93 -16.90 -3.97 5.30
C SER A 93 -15.57 -3.78 6.07
N ASP A 94 -15.63 -3.78 7.40
CA ASP A 94 -14.51 -3.61 8.34
C ASP A 94 -13.33 -4.57 8.07
N TRP A 95 -13.66 -5.84 7.78
CA TRP A 95 -12.68 -6.90 7.59
C TRP A 95 -12.02 -6.85 6.21
N SER A 96 -12.80 -6.52 5.18
CA SER A 96 -12.26 -6.31 3.84
C SER A 96 -11.40 -5.05 3.80
N GLY A 97 -11.74 -4.01 4.56
CA GLY A 97 -10.91 -2.80 4.70
C GLY A 97 -9.54 -3.06 5.29
N ALA A 98 -9.46 -3.89 6.35
CA ALA A 98 -8.17 -4.28 6.93
C ALA A 98 -7.29 -5.05 5.94
N ILE A 99 -7.86 -6.01 5.20
CA ILE A 99 -7.12 -6.84 4.25
C ILE A 99 -6.67 -6.03 3.03
N PHE A 100 -7.55 -5.22 2.45
CA PHE A 100 -7.21 -4.43 1.27
C PHE A 100 -6.24 -3.31 1.60
N PHE A 101 -6.36 -2.67 2.77
CA PHE A 101 -5.40 -1.66 3.19
C PHE A 101 -4.03 -2.27 3.53
N GLY A 102 -4.00 -3.48 4.07
CA GLY A 102 -2.78 -4.25 4.29
C GLY A 102 -2.07 -4.72 3.02
N ILE A 103 -2.80 -4.90 1.90
CA ILE A 103 -2.22 -5.27 0.59
C ILE A 103 -1.84 -4.02 -0.22
N ALA A 104 -2.58 -2.93 -0.06
CA ALA A 104 -2.39 -1.68 -0.81
C ALA A 104 -1.27 -0.80 -0.29
N GLY A 105 -0.73 -1.06 0.90
CA GLY A 105 0.38 -0.30 1.47
C GLY A 105 1.63 -1.15 1.71
#